data_AF-A0AAD4D9C7-F1
#
_entry.id   AF-A0AAD4D9C7-F1
#
_cell.length_a   1.000
_cell.length_b   1.000
_cell.length_c   1.000
_cell.angle_alpha   90.00
_cell.angle_beta   90.00
_cell.angle_gamma   90.00
#
_symmetry.space_group_name_H-M   'P 1'
#
loop_
_entity.id
_entity.type
_entity.pdbx_description
1 polymer ?
#
loop_
_entity_poly.entity_id
_entity_poly.type
_entity_poly.pdbx_seq_one_letter_code
_entity_poly.pdbx_strand_id
1 'polypeptide(L)'
;MSKQGKLNLDCIASDPTSSILYGIANAQGNTPSDEYTVLVKSNTNPSNIATGNLEWSIVSKVRISKTAYRYPLINTVVCAVSSGGEFSAFYYNPTYLTGAGPVLAPVGVRFDPKKETEEGGGSGWSDIVGSSAKLAWVHRYLFPKAFYVRDASSGAESVVLLLTDDFASVIRFGVVDEATNTLRLAGVWKE
;
A
#
# COMPACT_ATOMS: atom_id res chain seq x y z
N MET A 1 -2.09 -32.60 7.28
CA MET A 1 -1.21 -31.54 6.73
C MET A 1 -2.03 -30.69 5.78
N SER A 2 -2.53 -29.53 6.23
CA SER A 2 -3.30 -28.63 5.36
C SER A 2 -2.35 -28.01 4.34
N LYS A 3 -2.67 -28.11 3.06
CA LYS A 3 -1.92 -27.45 1.98
C LYS A 3 -1.94 -25.94 2.25
N GLN A 4 -0.79 -25.39 2.64
CA GLN A 4 -0.58 -23.94 2.63
C GLN A 4 -0.78 -23.47 1.18
N GLY A 5 -1.75 -22.58 0.96
CA GLY A 5 -1.88 -21.90 -0.33
C GLY A 5 -0.58 -21.16 -0.64
N LYS A 6 -0.19 -21.10 -1.92
CA LYS A 6 0.92 -20.22 -2.34
C LYS A 6 0.44 -18.78 -2.20
N LEU A 7 1.03 -18.05 -1.27
CA LEU A 7 0.79 -16.61 -1.08
C LEU A 7 1.75 -15.84 -1.99
N ASN A 8 1.21 -15.23 -3.04
CA ASN A 8 1.97 -14.31 -3.89
C ASN A 8 1.67 -12.88 -3.44
N LEU A 9 2.62 -12.26 -2.75
CA LEU A 9 2.49 -10.90 -2.25
C LEU A 9 2.83 -9.91 -3.35
N ASP A 10 1.99 -8.88 -3.50
CA ASP A 10 2.20 -7.82 -4.50
C ASP A 10 3.25 -6.80 -4.04
N CYS A 11 3.33 -6.58 -2.72
CA CYS A 11 4.36 -5.77 -2.09
C CYS A 11 4.57 -6.19 -0.62
N ILE A 12 5.74 -5.85 -0.07
CA ILE A 12 6.10 -6.10 1.34
C ILE A 12 6.66 -4.81 1.93
N ALA A 13 6.28 -4.49 3.17
CA ALA A 13 6.83 -3.38 3.95
C ALA A 13 7.17 -3.83 5.38
N SER A 14 8.19 -3.24 6.00
CA SER A 14 8.60 -3.54 7.38
C SER A 14 8.13 -2.45 8.34
N ASP A 15 7.60 -2.85 9.49
CA ASP A 15 7.31 -1.92 10.59
C ASP A 15 8.63 -1.28 11.07
N PRO A 16 8.75 0.06 11.11
CA PRO A 16 9.99 0.71 11.50
C PRO A 16 10.38 0.44 12.97
N THR A 17 9.46 -0.05 13.80
CA THR A 17 9.67 -0.35 15.22
C THR A 17 9.82 -1.83 15.51
N SER A 18 9.64 -2.70 14.52
CA SER A 18 9.73 -4.15 14.72
C SER A 18 10.30 -4.87 13.51
N SER A 19 10.77 -6.10 13.73
CA SER A 19 11.20 -7.00 12.65
C SER A 19 10.06 -7.66 11.86
N ILE A 20 8.82 -7.18 12.02
CA ILE A 20 7.65 -7.77 11.40
C ILE A 20 7.49 -7.21 9.99
N LEU A 21 7.32 -8.10 9.02
CA LEU A 21 6.99 -7.77 7.65
C LEU A 21 5.48 -7.82 7.45
N TYR A 22 4.95 -6.87 6.71
CA TYR A 22 3.56 -6.81 6.27
C TYR A 22 3.51 -6.97 4.76
N GLY A 23 2.50 -7.67 4.26
CA GLY A 23 2.31 -7.87 2.83
C GLY A 23 0.85 -7.85 2.45
N ILE A 24 0.58 -7.41 1.23
CA ILE A 24 -0.77 -7.42 0.64
C ILE A 24 -0.80 -8.37 -0.55
N ALA A 25 -1.94 -9.04 -0.70
CA ALA A 25 -2.23 -9.86 -1.88
C ALA A 25 -3.73 -9.89 -2.15
N ASN A 26 -4.10 -10.36 -3.34
CA ASN A 26 -5.42 -10.92 -3.56
C ASN A 26 -5.42 -12.44 -3.35
N ALA A 27 -6.45 -12.95 -2.70
CA ALA A 27 -6.63 -14.37 -2.42
C ALA A 27 -8.03 -14.82 -2.87
N GLN A 28 -8.10 -16.06 -3.37
CA GLN A 28 -9.35 -16.72 -3.71
C GLN A 28 -9.74 -17.70 -2.60
N GLY A 29 -10.99 -17.66 -2.19
CA GLY A 29 -11.61 -18.56 -1.22
C GLY A 29 -12.03 -19.89 -1.86
N ASN A 30 -13.08 -20.49 -1.31
CA ASN A 30 -13.52 -21.82 -1.73
C ASN A 30 -14.20 -21.83 -3.11
N THR A 31 -14.74 -20.68 -3.54
CA THR A 31 -15.39 -20.52 -4.85
C THR A 31 -14.71 -19.42 -5.67
N PRO A 32 -14.78 -19.46 -7.02
CA PRO A 32 -14.25 -18.40 -7.88
C PRO A 32 -14.81 -17.00 -7.61
N SER A 33 -16.01 -16.91 -7.03
CA SER A 33 -16.65 -15.65 -6.64
C SER A 33 -16.23 -15.11 -5.27
N ASP A 34 -15.46 -15.89 -4.51
CA ASP A 34 -15.09 -15.57 -3.13
C ASP A 34 -13.68 -14.99 -3.07
N GLU A 35 -13.52 -13.78 -3.59
CA GLU A 35 -12.22 -13.12 -3.75
C GLU A 35 -12.02 -12.04 -2.67
N TYR A 36 -10.81 -11.98 -2.14
CA TYR A 36 -10.45 -11.10 -1.04
C TYR A 36 -9.16 -10.33 -1.33
N THR A 37 -9.10 -9.10 -0.86
CA THR A 37 -7.84 -8.42 -0.55
C THR A 37 -7.43 -8.84 0.86
N VAL A 38 -6.21 -9.32 1.03
CA VAL A 38 -5.68 -9.81 2.30
C VAL A 38 -4.45 -9.01 2.70
N LEU A 39 -4.42 -8.55 3.94
CA LEU A 39 -3.22 -8.09 4.61
C LEU A 39 -2.71 -9.23 5.49
N VAL A 40 -1.43 -9.54 5.34
CA VAL A 40 -0.74 -10.53 6.15
C VAL A 40 0.43 -9.91 6.88
N LYS A 41 0.87 -10.56 7.95
CA LYS A 41 2.12 -10.25 8.63
C LYS A 41 2.96 -11.49 8.86
N SER A 42 4.27 -11.32 8.86
CA SER A 42 5.22 -12.38 9.21
C SER A 42 5.22 -12.65 10.71
N ASN A 43 5.79 -13.77 11.10
CA ASN A 43 6.35 -13.95 12.43
C ASN A 43 7.45 -12.91 12.72
N THR A 44 7.70 -12.62 14.00
CA THR A 44 8.76 -11.71 14.45
C THR A 44 10.14 -12.31 14.15
N ASN A 45 11.08 -11.47 13.69
CA ASN A 45 12.47 -11.82 13.39
C ASN A 45 12.60 -13.07 12.48
N PRO A 46 12.13 -13.02 11.22
CA PRO A 46 12.42 -14.08 10.28
C PRO A 46 13.94 -14.07 10.01
N SER A 47 14.67 -14.91 10.73
CA SER A 47 16.15 -14.95 10.71
C SER A 47 16.70 -15.46 9.37
N ASN A 48 15.86 -16.10 8.56
CA ASN A 48 16.20 -16.53 7.22
C ASN A 48 14.94 -16.78 6.37
N ILE A 49 14.74 -15.96 5.33
CA ILE A 49 13.63 -16.11 4.36
C ILE A 49 13.80 -17.41 3.53
N ALA A 50 15.03 -17.86 3.29
CA ALA A 50 15.33 -19.00 2.44
C ALA A 50 15.13 -20.36 3.11
N THR A 51 15.13 -20.45 4.44
CA THR A 51 15.02 -21.74 5.17
C THR A 51 13.57 -22.13 5.51
N GLY A 52 12.57 -21.38 5.05
CA GLY A 52 11.16 -21.73 5.27
C GLY A 52 10.62 -21.40 6.66
N ASN A 53 11.36 -20.62 7.48
CA ASN A 53 10.91 -20.15 8.79
C ASN A 53 10.04 -18.88 8.71
N LEU A 54 9.74 -18.41 7.49
CA LEU A 54 8.87 -17.28 7.26
C LEU A 54 7.41 -17.78 7.23
N GLU A 55 6.69 -17.49 8.30
CA GLU A 55 5.27 -17.83 8.41
C GLU A 55 4.43 -16.57 8.27
N TRP A 56 3.37 -16.65 7.47
CA TRP A 56 2.42 -15.56 7.27
C TRP A 56 1.12 -15.84 8.02
N SER A 57 0.64 -14.83 8.74
CA SER A 57 -0.67 -14.82 9.37
C SER A 57 -1.53 -13.70 8.79
N ILE A 58 -2.83 -13.96 8.61
CA ILE A 58 -3.77 -12.95 8.14
C ILE A 58 -3.97 -11.93 9.27
N VAL A 59 -3.73 -10.66 8.96
CA VAL A 59 -4.05 -9.52 9.82
C VAL A 59 -5.51 -9.14 9.61
N SER A 60 -5.86 -8.85 8.35
CA SER A 60 -7.20 -8.46 7.97
C SER A 60 -7.49 -8.92 6.54
N LYS A 61 -8.78 -9.09 6.23
CA LYS A 61 -9.23 -9.39 4.87
C LYS A 61 -10.53 -8.67 4.59
N VAL A 62 -10.68 -8.25 3.34
CA VAL A 62 -11.89 -7.58 2.85
C VAL A 62 -12.26 -8.17 1.50
N ARG A 63 -13.56 -8.30 1.22
CA ARG A 63 -14.00 -8.74 -0.12
C ARG A 63 -13.42 -7.81 -1.17
N ILE A 64 -12.89 -8.36 -2.25
CA ILE A 64 -12.24 -7.58 -3.32
C ILE A 64 -13.20 -6.53 -3.91
N SER A 65 -14.51 -6.80 -3.88
CA SER A 65 -15.56 -5.89 -4.35
C SER A 65 -15.76 -4.64 -3.48
N LYS A 66 -15.22 -4.62 -2.26
CA LYS A 66 -15.34 -3.53 -1.28
C LYS A 66 -14.14 -2.59 -1.27
N THR A 67 -13.13 -2.87 -2.09
CA THR A 67 -11.98 -1.99 -2.31
C THR A 67 -11.70 -1.84 -3.80
N ALA A 68 -10.93 -0.83 -4.16
CA ALA A 68 -10.38 -0.69 -5.50
C ALA A 68 -9.15 -1.59 -5.76
N TYR A 69 -8.66 -2.32 -4.75
CA TYR A 69 -7.51 -3.21 -4.86
C TYR A 69 -7.86 -4.52 -5.51
N ARG A 70 -7.68 -4.55 -6.83
CA ARG A 70 -8.05 -5.70 -7.67
C ARG A 70 -6.94 -6.04 -8.64
N TYR A 71 -6.30 -7.17 -8.39
CA TYR A 71 -5.39 -7.84 -9.32
C TYR A 71 -4.36 -6.90 -9.96
N PRO A 72 -3.57 -6.17 -9.16
CA PRO A 72 -2.48 -5.40 -9.72
C PRO A 72 -1.51 -6.33 -10.46
N LEU A 73 -0.83 -5.79 -11.46
CA LEU A 73 0.24 -6.53 -12.12
C LEU A 73 1.42 -6.69 -11.15
N ILE A 74 2.20 -7.76 -11.31
CA ILE A 74 3.42 -7.97 -10.51
C ILE A 74 4.34 -6.74 -10.65
N ASN A 75 4.94 -6.29 -9.54
CA ASN A 75 5.81 -5.11 -9.45
C ASN A 75 5.13 -3.77 -9.78
N THR A 76 3.80 -3.69 -9.72
CA THR A 76 3.04 -2.44 -9.90
C THR A 76 2.46 -1.89 -8.60
N VAL A 77 3.01 -2.32 -7.46
CA VAL A 77 2.54 -1.89 -6.14
C VAL A 77 3.73 -1.53 -5.27
N VAL A 78 3.65 -0.40 -4.59
CA VAL A 78 4.54 -0.07 -3.47
C VAL A 78 3.74 0.06 -2.21
N CYS A 79 4.29 -0.33 -1.07
CA CYS A 79 3.63 -0.16 0.20
C CYS A 79 4.55 0.35 1.30
N ALA A 80 3.89 0.82 2.34
CA ALA A 80 4.49 1.28 3.57
C ALA A 80 3.66 0.78 4.75
N VAL A 81 4.30 0.68 5.91
CA VAL A 81 3.63 0.42 7.18
C VAL A 81 4.11 1.41 8.22
N SER A 82 3.18 1.91 9.03
CA SER A 82 3.45 2.86 10.10
C SER A 82 3.90 2.13 11.37
N SER A 83 4.44 2.88 12.34
CA SER A 83 4.75 2.31 13.67
C SER A 83 3.51 1.86 14.44
N GLY A 84 2.33 2.34 14.04
CA GLY A 84 1.04 1.91 14.58
C GLY A 84 0.42 0.69 13.89
N GLY A 85 1.12 0.09 12.92
CA GLY A 85 0.62 -1.05 12.14
C GLY A 85 -0.37 -0.67 11.03
N GLU A 86 -0.49 0.62 10.72
CA GLU A 86 -1.28 1.08 9.59
C GLU A 86 -0.55 0.75 8.28
N PHE A 87 -1.25 0.14 7.33
CA PHE A 87 -0.67 -0.32 6.08
C PHE A 87 -1.25 0.44 4.91
N SER A 88 -0.41 0.91 4.00
CA SER A 88 -0.85 1.58 2.77
C SER A 88 -0.15 0.98 1.57
N ALA A 89 -0.89 0.73 0.49
CA ALA A 89 -0.38 0.26 -0.79
C ALA A 89 -0.84 1.20 -1.91
N PHE A 90 0.06 1.56 -2.82
CA PHE A 90 -0.19 2.43 -3.95
C PHE A 90 0.05 1.69 -5.26
N TYR A 91 -0.87 1.82 -6.21
CA TYR A 91 -0.63 1.36 -7.57
C TYR A 91 0.37 2.26 -8.26
N TYR A 92 1.24 1.63 -9.03
CA TYR A 92 2.16 2.26 -9.93
C TYR A 92 2.14 1.48 -11.24
N ASN A 93 1.55 2.07 -12.28
CA ASN A 93 1.61 1.49 -13.62
C ASN A 93 2.46 2.37 -14.55
N PRO A 94 3.69 1.95 -14.91
CA PRO A 94 4.59 2.71 -15.79
C PRO A 94 4.08 2.84 -17.23
N THR A 95 3.11 2.01 -17.62
CA THR A 95 2.63 1.87 -19.00
C THR A 95 1.34 2.64 -19.27
N TYR A 96 0.66 3.12 -18.24
CA TYR A 96 -0.58 3.86 -18.40
C TYR A 96 -0.28 5.34 -18.63
N LEU A 97 -0.54 5.84 -19.83
CA LEU A 97 -0.38 7.25 -20.17
C LEU A 97 -1.59 8.02 -19.61
N THR A 98 -1.38 8.88 -18.62
CA THR A 98 -2.45 9.76 -18.13
C THR A 98 -2.86 10.76 -19.21
N GLY A 99 -4.15 10.83 -19.50
CA GLY A 99 -4.77 12.01 -20.11
C GLY A 99 -4.67 13.23 -19.19
N ALA A 100 -4.73 14.43 -19.75
CA ALA A 100 -4.42 15.71 -19.09
C ALA A 100 -5.45 16.22 -18.03
N GLY A 101 -6.04 15.34 -17.21
CA GLY A 101 -7.08 15.71 -16.23
C GLY A 101 -6.76 15.28 -14.80
N PRO A 102 -7.33 15.95 -13.77
CA PRO A 102 -7.30 15.45 -12.40
C PRO A 102 -8.12 14.16 -12.33
N VAL A 103 -7.43 13.02 -12.20
CA VAL A 103 -8.10 11.72 -12.12
C VAL A 103 -8.42 11.45 -10.65
N LEU A 104 -9.65 11.75 -10.22
CA LEU A 104 -10.24 11.21 -8.98
C LEU A 104 -10.47 9.69 -9.16
N ALA A 105 -9.39 8.94 -9.30
CA ALA A 105 -9.41 7.48 -9.32
C ALA A 105 -8.70 6.94 -8.08
N PRO A 106 -9.07 5.75 -7.62
CA PRO A 106 -8.29 5.03 -6.62
C PRO A 106 -6.85 4.84 -7.12
N VAL A 107 -5.90 5.33 -6.35
CA VAL A 107 -4.45 5.18 -6.57
C VAL A 107 -3.81 4.25 -5.56
N GLY A 108 -4.58 3.75 -4.60
CA GLY A 108 -4.11 2.84 -3.58
C GLY A 108 -5.21 2.43 -2.62
N VAL A 109 -4.81 1.71 -1.59
CA VAL A 109 -5.64 1.33 -0.46
C VAL A 109 -4.87 1.49 0.83
N ARG A 110 -5.61 1.70 1.91
CA ARG A 110 -5.10 1.78 3.27
C ARG A 110 -5.88 0.83 4.16
N PHE A 111 -5.18 0.23 5.11
CA PHE A 111 -5.73 -0.46 6.24
C PHE A 111 -5.31 0.26 7.53
N ASP A 112 -6.29 0.68 8.31
CA ASP A 112 -6.12 1.28 9.62
C ASP A 112 -6.67 0.32 10.70
N PRO A 113 -5.81 -0.30 11.52
CA PRO A 113 -6.26 -1.25 12.54
C PRO A 113 -7.13 -0.61 13.62
N LYS A 114 -7.07 0.71 13.81
CA LYS A 114 -7.92 1.41 14.80
C LYS A 114 -9.36 1.52 14.32
N LYS A 115 -9.59 1.46 13.01
CA LYS A 115 -10.92 1.52 12.36
C LYS A 115 -11.48 0.14 12.05
N GLU A 116 -10.80 -0.93 12.49
CA GLU A 116 -11.27 -2.30 12.28
C GLU A 116 -12.52 -2.62 13.10
N THR A 117 -12.77 -1.89 14.20
CA THR A 117 -13.96 -2.02 15.05
C THR A 117 -14.18 -0.79 15.95
N GLU A 118 -14.75 0.29 15.42
CA GLU A 118 -15.65 1.16 16.20
C GLU A 118 -17.08 0.72 15.84
N GLU A 119 -17.93 0.46 16.85
CA GLU A 119 -19.25 -0.17 16.69
C GLU A 119 -20.01 0.33 15.45
N GLY A 120 -20.27 -0.57 14.48
CA GLY A 120 -21.24 -0.31 13.42
C GLY A 120 -20.74 -0.08 11.99
N GLY A 121 -19.44 -0.11 11.67
CA GLY A 121 -19.06 -0.28 10.27
C GLY A 121 -17.65 0.10 9.82
N GLY A 122 -16.83 -0.92 9.55
CA GLY A 122 -15.63 -0.79 8.73
C GLY A 122 -14.76 -2.04 8.82
N SER A 123 -14.13 -2.46 7.72
CA SER A 123 -13.10 -3.52 7.73
C SER A 123 -11.71 -2.96 8.06
N GLY A 124 -11.60 -1.71 8.54
CA GLY A 124 -10.36 -0.94 8.59
C GLY A 124 -9.82 -0.51 7.22
N TRP A 125 -10.43 -0.95 6.12
CA TRP A 125 -9.97 -0.68 4.75
C TRP A 125 -10.62 0.55 4.13
N SER A 126 -9.83 1.36 3.44
CA SER A 126 -10.28 2.51 2.67
C SER A 126 -9.47 2.68 1.38
N ASP A 127 -10.12 3.18 0.32
CA ASP A 127 -9.46 3.49 -0.94
C ASP A 127 -8.77 4.86 -0.84
N ILE A 128 -7.52 4.94 -1.29
CA ILE A 128 -6.79 6.20 -1.41
C ILE A 128 -7.07 6.78 -2.80
N VAL A 129 -7.58 8.00 -2.86
CA VAL A 129 -7.94 8.67 -4.12
C VAL A 129 -6.83 9.61 -4.56
N GLY A 130 -6.43 9.57 -5.83
CA GLY A 130 -5.47 10.51 -6.39
C GLY A 130 -6.14 11.86 -6.69
N SER A 131 -5.50 12.98 -6.33
CA SER A 131 -5.96 14.31 -6.76
C SER A 131 -5.08 14.94 -7.84
N SER A 132 -4.05 14.23 -8.30
CA SER A 132 -3.06 14.77 -9.23
C SER A 132 -2.56 13.72 -10.23
N ALA A 133 -2.62 14.05 -11.52
CA ALA A 133 -1.97 13.26 -12.57
C ALA A 133 -0.43 13.23 -12.44
N LYS A 134 0.17 14.07 -11.59
CA LYS A 134 1.62 14.06 -11.35
C LYS A 134 2.08 12.93 -10.41
N LEU A 135 1.14 12.35 -9.66
CA LEU A 135 1.40 11.31 -8.66
C LEU A 135 0.77 9.96 -9.00
N ALA A 136 -0.17 9.95 -9.94
CA ALA A 136 -0.88 8.76 -10.37
C ALA A 136 -0.39 8.35 -11.76
N TRP A 137 -0.18 7.04 -11.98
CA TRP A 137 0.04 6.46 -13.33
C TRP A 137 1.17 7.13 -14.11
N VAL A 138 2.38 7.09 -13.54
CA VAL A 138 3.54 7.85 -14.00
C VAL A 138 4.25 7.17 -15.18
N HIS A 139 4.90 7.98 -16.03
CA HIS A 139 5.73 7.52 -17.14
C HIS A 139 6.81 6.49 -16.71
N ARG A 140 7.21 5.64 -17.66
CA ARG A 140 8.24 4.58 -17.58
C ARG A 140 9.58 4.88 -16.88
N TYR A 141 9.88 6.14 -16.54
CA TYR A 141 11.19 6.54 -16.01
C TYR A 141 11.15 7.03 -14.55
N LEU A 142 10.00 6.99 -13.89
CA LEU A 142 9.89 7.39 -12.48
C LEU A 142 9.61 6.18 -11.59
N PHE A 143 10.45 5.93 -10.60
CA PHE A 143 10.33 4.87 -9.63
C PHE A 143 9.56 5.33 -8.40
N PRO A 144 8.54 4.55 -7.97
CA PRO A 144 7.79 4.83 -6.76
C PRO A 144 8.51 4.30 -5.51
N LYS A 145 8.39 5.03 -4.40
CA LYS A 145 8.69 4.54 -3.05
C LYS A 145 7.60 5.05 -2.11
N ALA A 146 7.19 4.23 -1.14
CA ALA A 146 6.24 4.64 -0.13
C ALA A 146 6.86 4.48 1.27
N PHE A 147 6.58 5.42 2.16
CA PHE A 147 7.03 5.38 3.56
C PHE A 147 6.15 6.26 4.43
N TYR A 148 6.06 5.95 5.72
CA TYR A 148 5.46 6.86 6.70
C TYR A 148 6.51 7.83 7.22
N VAL A 149 6.12 9.09 7.40
CA VAL A 149 6.94 10.12 8.04
C VAL A 149 6.23 10.58 9.30
N ARG A 150 6.96 10.63 10.40
CA ARG A 150 6.47 11.17 11.67
C ARG A 150 6.65 12.68 11.70
N ASP A 151 5.57 13.40 11.93
CA ASP A 151 5.59 14.82 12.23
C ASP A 151 6.24 15.06 13.60
N ALA A 152 7.31 15.85 13.64
CA ALA A 152 8.10 16.08 14.84
C ALA A 152 7.34 16.85 15.94
N SER A 153 6.30 17.60 15.57
CA SER A 153 5.55 18.46 16.49
C SER A 153 4.33 17.78 17.10
N SER A 154 3.65 16.94 16.32
CA SER A 154 2.42 16.24 16.73
C SER A 154 2.63 14.76 17.04
N GLY A 155 3.74 14.17 16.57
CA GLY A 155 3.99 12.73 16.63
C GLY A 155 3.11 11.91 15.69
N ALA A 156 2.21 12.54 14.92
CA ALA A 156 1.37 11.88 13.95
C ALA A 156 2.21 11.37 12.77
N GLU A 157 1.85 10.20 12.23
CA GLU A 157 2.50 9.65 11.05
C GLU A 157 1.63 9.88 9.83
N SER A 158 2.24 10.29 8.72
CA SER A 158 1.56 10.47 7.44
C SER A 158 2.26 9.63 6.37
N VAL A 159 1.49 8.96 5.53
CA VAL A 159 2.05 8.19 4.42
C VAL A 159 2.43 9.11 3.26
N VAL A 160 3.63 8.89 2.75
CA VAL A 160 4.25 9.61 1.64
C VAL A 160 4.45 8.66 0.48
N LEU A 161 4.04 9.08 -0.72
CA LEU A 161 4.44 8.49 -1.99
C LEU A 161 5.51 9.39 -2.63
N LEU A 162 6.71 8.87 -2.79
CA LEU A 162 7.79 9.49 -3.53
C LEU A 162 7.83 8.93 -4.95
N LEU A 163 8.01 9.80 -5.94
CA LEU A 163 8.32 9.43 -7.32
C LEU A 163 9.62 10.12 -7.74
N THR A 164 10.60 9.35 -8.21
CA THR A 164 11.92 9.86 -8.65
C THR A 164 12.43 9.12 -9.86
N ASP A 165 13.27 9.73 -10.70
CA ASP A 165 14.06 8.97 -11.69
C ASP A 165 15.38 8.46 -11.09
N ASP A 166 16.13 7.68 -11.89
CA ASP A 166 17.43 7.11 -11.53
C ASP A 166 18.50 8.15 -11.22
N PHE A 167 18.35 9.37 -11.73
CA PHE A 167 19.32 10.47 -11.56
C PHE A 167 18.88 11.47 -10.50
N ALA A 168 17.73 11.23 -9.84
CA ALA A 168 17.06 12.19 -8.97
C ALA A 168 16.81 13.57 -9.61
N SER A 169 16.76 13.65 -10.95
CA SER A 169 16.57 14.92 -11.67
C SER A 169 15.18 15.52 -11.43
N VAL A 170 14.23 14.67 -11.06
CA VAL A 170 12.94 15.07 -10.50
C VAL A 170 12.60 14.20 -9.30
N ILE A 171 12.19 14.84 -8.21
CA ILE A 171 11.59 14.18 -7.04
C ILE A 171 10.21 14.79 -6.80
N ARG A 172 9.18 13.96 -6.68
CA ARG A 172 7.82 14.38 -6.34
C ARG A 172 7.40 13.73 -5.05
N PHE A 173 6.84 14.51 -4.14
CA PHE A 173 6.28 14.03 -2.89
C PHE A 173 4.76 14.17 -2.93
N GLY A 174 4.08 13.04 -2.79
CA GLY A 174 2.66 12.97 -2.50
C GLY A 174 2.44 12.64 -1.04
N VAL A 175 1.49 13.30 -0.40
CA VAL A 175 1.08 13.02 0.98
C VAL A 175 -0.41 12.71 0.98
N VAL A 176 -0.81 11.67 1.72
CA VAL A 176 -2.23 11.38 1.91
C VAL A 176 -2.80 12.32 2.96
N ASP A 177 -3.84 13.06 2.58
CA ASP A 177 -4.67 13.83 3.50
C ASP A 177 -5.56 12.84 4.28
N GLU A 178 -5.31 12.73 5.58
CA GLU A 178 -5.97 11.81 6.51
C GLU A 178 -7.50 11.96 6.58
N ALA A 179 -8.00 13.19 6.43
CA ALA A 179 -9.43 13.48 6.54
C ALA A 179 -10.20 13.04 5.28
N THR A 180 -9.54 13.12 4.13
CA THR A 180 -10.17 12.88 2.82
C THR A 180 -9.66 11.63 2.11
N ASN A 181 -8.72 10.91 2.74
CA ASN A 181 -7.95 9.79 2.16
C ASN A 181 -7.46 10.07 0.73
N THR A 182 -7.03 11.31 0.50
CA THR A 182 -6.69 11.81 -0.83
C THR A 182 -5.19 12.04 -0.93
N LEU A 183 -4.54 11.41 -1.91
CA LEU A 183 -3.13 11.63 -2.22
C LEU A 183 -2.95 12.96 -2.96
N ARG A 184 -2.33 13.94 -2.30
CA ARG A 184 -2.07 15.28 -2.81
C ARG A 184 -0.60 15.51 -3.09
N LEU A 185 -0.29 16.28 -4.12
CA LEU A 185 1.07 16.74 -4.38
C LEU A 185 1.49 17.75 -3.31
N ALA A 186 2.47 17.38 -2.50
CA ALA A 186 3.04 18.19 -1.45
C ALA A 186 4.26 18.98 -1.91
N GLY A 187 5.05 18.41 -2.83
CA GLY A 187 6.27 19.06 -3.29
C GLY A 187 6.83 18.48 -4.57
N VAL A 188 7.60 19.31 -5.27
CA VAL A 188 8.38 18.93 -6.45
C VAL A 188 9.75 19.57 -6.33
N TRP A 189 10.79 18.74 -6.40
CA TRP A 189 12.17 19.19 -6.56
C TRP A 189 12.65 18.77 -7.95
N LYS A 190 13.33 19.68 -8.65
CA LYS A 190 13.85 19.47 -10.00
C LYS A 190 15.15 20.23 -10.15
N GLU A 191 16.12 19.60 -10.80
CA GLU A 191 17.36 20.23 -11.28
C GLU A 191 17.23 20.66 -12.75
#